data_AF-A0A370GQX5-F1
#
_entry.id   AF-A0A370GQX5-F1
#
_cell.length_a   1.000
_cell.length_b   1.000
_cell.length_c   1.000
_cell.angle_alpha   90.00
_cell.angle_beta   90.00
_cell.angle_gamma   90.00
#
_symmetry.space_group_name_H-M   'P 1'
#
loop_
_entity.id
_entity.type
_entity.pdbx_description
1 polymer ?
#
loop_
_entity_poly.entity_id
_entity_poly.type
_entity_poly.pdbx_seq_one_letter_code
_entity_poly.pdbx_strand_id
1 'polypeptide(L)'
;MDRPASAAPAGDPWAVAIGNASLLGIGYLMAGRRATAVVSGFGTALLVTFLACAARSVWAEVLVLLWWAAVIAHGWFLGARHGGPRTGARVRRQRMIALAVTIPVLAAVVVLRVDAARVGTQVARARDAGDCVAAAAGADRMWAGHRVADAPSTAAVDRTVRACALLRRATTTLDTALSGDISALATGFDTMSSVIALYPGHDAMVRRVLDGFLGRLPTGNACHTVTITDWLAQRPPTGTPLDRATEVAVRIAPAARIACQLDTLRTSLRTTDPNGQPAYCSRPQPYAGARPYGPPGPDLALLFGNGTDTQQFPAEWRARDAADAVLILCAGPTEYGDPVETCPYVTETSHRTGDVTFHKRAIPVRAYEVRTGRLITDARIQIGGASCPDTLHYRSFADLGPPPRFYVSSSDGDVRAAFDPLINPR
;
A
#
# COMPACT_ATOMS: atom_id res chain seq x y z
N MET A 1 69.40 7.73 60.67
CA MET A 1 69.59 7.37 59.26
C MET A 1 68.42 7.96 58.49
N ASP A 2 68.48 9.27 58.20
CA ASP A 2 67.45 9.96 57.43
C ASP A 2 67.75 9.85 55.95
N ARG A 3 66.88 9.16 55.20
CA ARG A 3 66.90 9.20 53.73
C ARG A 3 66.45 10.59 53.30
N PRO A 4 67.25 11.33 52.50
CA PRO A 4 66.76 12.56 51.90
C PRO A 4 65.55 12.24 51.01
N ALA A 5 64.44 12.94 51.22
CA ALA A 5 63.28 12.87 50.35
C ALA A 5 63.73 13.23 48.93
N SER A 6 63.69 12.25 48.02
CA SER A 6 64.05 12.46 46.63
C SER A 6 63.16 13.55 46.04
N ALA A 7 63.74 14.70 45.70
CA ALA A 7 63.03 15.75 44.98
C ALA A 7 62.40 15.15 43.72
N ALA A 8 61.08 15.28 43.60
CA ALA A 8 60.34 14.76 42.46
C ALA A 8 60.96 15.33 41.16
N PRO A 9 61.28 14.49 40.17
CA PRO A 9 61.97 14.95 38.98
C PRO A 9 61.14 15.99 38.23
N ALA A 10 61.72 17.19 38.03
CA ALA A 10 61.11 18.29 37.29
C ALA A 10 60.86 17.89 35.82
N GLY A 11 59.61 17.90 35.38
CA GLY A 11 59.23 17.68 33.98
C GLY A 11 59.50 18.89 33.08
N ASP A 12 59.71 18.65 31.78
CA ASP A 12 59.68 19.70 30.77
C ASP A 12 58.22 20.21 30.56
N PRO A 13 57.91 21.50 30.76
CA PRO A 13 56.55 22.05 30.63
C PRO A 13 55.95 21.79 29.25
N TRP A 14 56.76 21.81 28.19
CA TRP A 14 56.29 21.51 26.84
C TRP A 14 55.95 20.04 26.66
N ALA A 15 56.77 19.12 27.17
CA ALA A 15 56.47 17.70 27.13
C ALA A 15 55.20 17.36 27.93
N VAL A 16 55.00 17.99 29.10
CA VAL A 16 53.79 17.81 29.92
C VAL A 16 52.55 18.34 29.18
N ALA A 17 52.62 19.54 28.59
CA ALA A 17 51.53 20.11 27.81
C ALA A 17 51.18 19.25 26.59
N ILE A 18 52.19 18.82 25.81
CA ILE A 18 51.99 17.95 24.64
C ILE A 18 51.41 16.60 25.07
N GLY A 19 51.90 15.99 26.15
CA GLY A 19 51.37 14.73 26.66
C GLY A 19 49.91 14.85 27.13
N ASN A 20 49.55 15.98 27.73
CA ASN A 20 48.17 16.28 28.13
C ASN A 20 47.24 16.59 26.95
N ALA A 21 47.76 17.03 25.80
CA ALA A 21 46.98 17.23 24.59
C ALA A 21 46.38 15.92 24.03
N SER A 22 46.90 14.76 24.44
CA SER A 22 46.26 13.45 24.16
C SER A 22 44.99 13.20 24.99
N LEU A 23 44.70 14.00 26.00
CA LEU A 23 43.66 13.81 27.03
C LEU A 23 43.77 12.54 27.88
N LEU A 24 44.82 11.74 27.70
CA LEU A 24 45.06 10.51 28.46
C LEU A 24 45.75 10.74 29.81
N GLY A 25 45.95 12.00 30.21
CA GLY A 25 46.63 12.36 31.46
C GLY A 25 48.15 12.05 31.48
N ILE A 26 48.75 11.77 30.33
CA ILE A 26 50.17 11.37 30.21
C ILE A 26 51.11 12.48 30.67
N GLY A 27 50.76 13.75 30.45
CA GLY A 27 51.53 14.88 30.99
C GLY A 27 51.61 14.86 32.51
N TYR A 28 50.50 14.58 33.19
CA TYR A 28 50.48 14.45 34.65
C TYR A 28 51.28 13.25 35.15
N LEU A 29 51.25 12.12 34.43
CA LEU A 29 52.10 10.96 34.74
C LEU A 29 53.60 11.27 34.59
N MET A 30 53.98 11.99 33.53
CA MET A 30 55.36 12.45 33.33
C MET A 30 55.83 13.43 34.40
N ALA A 31 54.91 14.22 34.97
CA ALA A 31 55.16 15.10 36.11
C ALA A 31 55.11 14.36 37.48
N GLY A 32 54.93 13.03 37.50
CA GLY A 32 54.87 12.22 38.71
C GLY A 32 53.57 12.31 39.50
N ARG A 33 52.54 12.97 38.98
CA ARG A 33 51.27 13.24 39.68
C ARG A 33 50.17 12.26 39.23
N ARG A 34 50.19 11.06 39.82
CA ARG A 34 49.25 9.98 39.47
C ARG A 34 47.79 10.32 39.78
N ALA A 35 47.52 10.93 40.93
CA ALA A 35 46.15 11.31 41.33
C ALA A 35 45.49 12.28 40.34
N THR A 36 46.23 13.32 39.90
CA THR A 36 45.72 14.27 38.90
C THR A 36 45.55 13.63 37.52
N ALA A 37 46.40 12.66 37.17
CA ALA A 37 46.23 11.90 35.93
C ALA A 37 44.92 11.10 35.95
N VAL A 38 44.61 10.42 37.05
CA VAL A 38 43.36 9.64 37.21
C VAL A 38 42.13 10.55 37.17
N VAL A 39 42.13 11.67 37.92
CA VAL A 39 41.01 12.62 37.93
C VAL A 39 40.78 13.23 36.54
N SER A 40 41.84 13.66 35.87
CA SER A 40 41.74 14.24 34.52
C SER A 40 41.28 13.21 33.48
N GLY A 41 41.78 11.97 33.58
CA GLY A 41 41.34 10.87 32.72
C GLY A 41 39.87 10.53 32.92
N PHE A 42 39.41 10.46 34.18
CA PHE A 42 38.01 10.22 34.51
C PHE A 42 37.09 11.36 34.03
N GLY A 43 37.49 12.62 34.25
CA GLY A 43 36.77 13.79 33.75
C GLY A 43 36.65 13.78 32.21
N THR A 44 37.74 13.45 31.52
CA THR A 44 37.73 13.28 30.05
C THR A 44 36.80 12.16 29.62
N ALA A 45 36.86 10.98 30.26
CA ALA A 45 36.02 9.84 29.93
C ALA A 45 34.53 10.16 30.10
N LEU A 46 34.16 10.85 31.19
CA LEU A 46 32.80 11.32 31.41
C LEU A 46 32.35 12.31 30.32
N LEU A 47 33.21 13.27 29.96
CA LEU A 47 32.89 14.29 28.97
C LEU A 47 32.72 13.69 27.56
N VAL A 48 33.60 12.77 27.18
CA VAL A 48 33.53 12.03 25.91
C VAL A 48 32.29 11.14 25.87
N THR A 49 31.96 10.47 26.97
CA THR A 49 30.74 9.67 27.08
C THR A 49 29.48 10.55 26.96
N PHE A 50 29.48 11.71 27.62
CA PHE A 50 28.40 12.69 27.52
C PHE A 50 28.22 13.20 26.09
N LEU A 51 29.31 13.53 25.39
CA LEU A 51 29.28 13.93 23.98
C LEU A 51 28.73 12.82 23.08
N ALA A 52 29.18 11.58 23.26
CA ALA A 52 28.80 10.46 22.40
C ALA A 52 27.36 9.96 22.66
N CYS A 53 26.84 10.10 23.88
CA CYS A 53 25.58 9.48 24.30
C CYS A 53 24.45 10.48 24.58
N ALA A 54 24.73 11.62 25.21
CA ALA A 54 23.69 12.48 25.79
C ALA A 54 23.48 13.80 25.03
N ALA A 55 24.55 14.48 24.62
CA ALA A 55 24.45 15.78 23.96
C ALA A 55 25.33 15.82 22.71
N ARG A 56 24.83 15.26 21.60
CA ARG A 56 25.51 15.28 20.28
C ARG A 56 25.32 16.62 19.56
N SER A 57 25.69 17.70 20.24
CA SER A 57 25.53 19.08 19.75
C SER A 57 26.89 19.75 19.61
N VAL A 58 26.93 20.82 18.80
CA VAL A 58 28.13 21.66 18.64
C VAL A 58 28.61 22.22 19.98
N TRP A 59 27.69 22.54 20.89
CA TRP A 59 28.02 23.05 22.23
C TRP A 59 28.76 22.04 23.10
N ALA A 60 28.42 20.75 22.98
CA ALA A 60 29.15 19.72 23.70
C ALA A 60 30.58 19.56 23.13
N GLU A 61 30.77 19.72 21.81
CA GLU A 61 32.13 19.77 21.24
C GLU A 61 32.93 20.97 21.76
N VAL A 62 32.30 22.15 21.84
CA VAL A 62 32.93 23.34 22.43
C VAL A 62 33.34 23.09 23.87
N LEU A 63 32.51 22.44 24.67
CA LEU A 63 32.83 22.09 26.06
C LEU A 63 34.05 21.14 26.14
N VAL A 64 34.15 20.15 25.25
CA VAL A 64 35.31 19.26 25.14
C VAL A 64 36.57 20.03 24.73
N LEU A 65 36.48 20.97 23.80
CA LEU A 65 37.60 21.80 23.38
C LEU A 65 38.08 22.74 24.50
N LEU A 66 37.16 23.31 25.29
CA LEU A 66 37.49 24.11 26.45
C LEU A 66 38.18 23.29 27.54
N TRP A 67 37.66 22.09 27.83
CA TRP A 67 38.31 21.14 28.74
C TRP A 67 39.72 20.76 28.26
N TRP A 68 39.87 20.47 26.96
CA TRP A 68 41.14 20.17 26.32
C TRP A 68 42.16 21.31 26.49
N ALA A 69 41.76 22.54 26.18
CA ALA A 69 42.59 23.72 26.37
C ALA A 69 42.99 23.92 27.85
N ALA A 70 42.05 23.71 28.77
CA ALA A 70 42.31 23.82 30.21
C ALA A 70 43.32 22.79 30.72
N VAL A 71 43.23 21.52 30.28
CA VAL A 71 44.15 20.44 30.68
C VAL A 71 45.57 20.65 30.12
N ILE A 72 45.69 21.23 28.92
CA ILE A 72 46.98 21.64 28.34
C ILE A 72 47.59 22.81 29.12
N ALA A 73 46.81 23.88 29.33
CA ALA A 73 47.27 25.09 30.02
C ALA A 73 47.69 24.78 31.47
N HIS A 74 46.90 23.96 32.18
CA HIS A 74 47.21 23.52 33.54
C HIS A 74 48.47 22.65 33.58
N GLY A 75 48.63 21.72 32.62
CA GLY A 75 49.84 20.90 32.49
C GLY A 75 51.10 21.74 32.28
N TRP A 76 51.04 22.73 31.38
CA TRP A 76 52.15 23.66 31.11
C TRP A 76 52.53 24.45 32.38
N PHE A 77 51.54 25.01 33.07
CA PHE A 77 51.74 25.82 34.26
C PHE A 77 52.38 25.04 35.43
N LEU A 78 51.97 23.78 35.63
CA LEU A 78 52.59 22.90 36.62
C LEU A 78 54.05 22.60 36.30
N GLY A 79 54.38 22.40 35.02
CA GLY A 79 55.75 22.17 34.56
C GLY A 79 56.64 23.43 34.62
N ALA A 80 56.05 24.62 34.49
CA ALA A 80 56.75 25.89 34.58
C ALA A 80 57.14 26.25 36.02
N ARG A 81 56.27 26.00 37.01
CA ARG A 81 56.48 26.37 38.43
C ARG A 81 57.55 25.55 39.18
N HIS A 82 57.98 24.39 38.67
CA HIS A 82 58.91 23.47 39.37
C HIS A 82 60.21 23.21 38.59
N GLY A 83 60.69 24.15 37.77
CA GLY A 83 61.84 23.94 36.89
C GLY A 83 63.21 24.03 37.57
N GLY A 84 63.80 22.87 37.94
CA GLY A 84 65.22 22.75 38.30
C GLY A 84 66.16 22.64 37.07
N PRO A 85 67.49 22.60 37.26
CA PRO A 85 68.48 22.50 36.18
C PRO A 85 68.26 21.26 35.30
N ARG A 86 68.29 21.44 33.97
CA ARG A 86 67.87 20.41 33.01
C ARG A 86 69.04 19.93 32.16
N THR A 87 69.23 18.61 32.07
CA THR A 87 70.13 17.97 31.09
C THR A 87 69.40 17.76 29.75
N GLY A 88 70.00 18.19 28.64
CA GLY A 88 69.37 18.18 27.30
C GLY A 88 68.85 16.82 26.82
N ALA A 89 69.51 15.71 27.19
CA ALA A 89 69.09 14.36 26.78
C ALA A 89 67.73 13.93 27.37
N ARG A 90 67.45 14.30 28.63
CA ARG A 90 66.20 13.94 29.32
C ARG A 90 65.00 14.71 28.75
N VAL A 91 65.20 15.97 28.38
CA VAL A 91 64.19 16.82 27.73
C VAL A 91 63.81 16.27 26.36
N ARG A 92 64.80 15.88 25.55
CA ARG A 92 64.57 15.29 24.22
C ARG A 92 63.77 13.99 24.31
N ARG A 93 64.10 13.11 25.27
CA ARG A 93 63.36 11.86 25.49
C ARG A 93 61.91 12.09 25.91
N GLN A 94 61.65 13.03 26.83
CA GLN A 94 60.29 13.38 27.27
C GLN A 94 59.43 13.94 26.12
N ARG A 95 59.99 14.82 25.29
CA ARG A 95 59.29 15.36 24.11
C ARG A 95 58.98 14.28 23.08
N MET A 96 59.92 13.38 22.80
CA MET A 96 59.67 12.27 21.87
C MET A 96 58.54 11.35 22.37
N ILE A 97 58.52 11.01 23.67
CA ILE A 97 57.44 10.19 24.25
C ILE A 97 56.09 10.92 24.15
N ALA A 98 56.04 12.21 24.49
CA ALA A 98 54.82 13.01 24.40
C ALA A 98 54.28 13.08 22.96
N LEU A 99 55.16 13.35 21.99
CA LEU A 99 54.79 13.39 20.57
C LEU A 99 54.36 12.01 20.04
N ALA A 100 55.07 10.94 20.44
CA ALA A 100 54.77 9.58 20.01
C ALA A 100 53.38 9.09 20.46
N VAL A 101 52.79 9.69 21.50
CA VAL A 101 51.42 9.34 21.92
C VAL A 101 50.39 10.34 21.39
N THR A 102 50.68 11.64 21.45
CA THR A 102 49.72 12.68 21.07
C THR A 102 49.47 12.71 19.57
N ILE A 103 50.49 12.56 18.73
CA ILE A 103 50.33 12.60 17.27
C ILE A 103 49.40 11.48 16.79
N PRO A 104 49.58 10.18 17.16
CA PRO A 104 48.66 9.13 16.75
C PRO A 104 47.22 9.34 17.21
N VAL A 105 47.00 9.84 18.44
CA VAL A 105 45.65 10.09 18.97
C VAL A 105 44.95 11.18 18.15
N LEU A 106 45.62 12.32 17.92
CA LEU A 106 45.04 13.41 17.12
C LEU A 106 44.84 12.98 15.66
N ALA A 107 45.79 12.25 15.07
CA ALA A 107 45.66 11.71 13.72
C ALA A 107 44.45 10.77 13.61
N ALA A 108 44.24 9.88 14.59
CA ALA A 108 43.08 8.99 14.61
C ALA A 108 41.76 9.77 14.67
N VAL A 109 41.67 10.81 15.51
CA VAL A 109 40.47 11.67 15.59
C VAL A 109 40.22 12.40 14.27
N VAL A 110 41.27 12.96 13.65
CA VAL A 110 41.16 13.64 12.35
C VAL A 110 40.69 12.68 11.26
N VAL A 111 41.28 11.49 11.18
CA VAL A 111 40.88 10.46 10.22
C VAL A 111 39.41 10.07 10.41
N LEU A 112 38.99 9.83 11.66
CA LEU A 112 37.60 9.50 11.97
C LEU A 112 36.62 10.63 11.63
N ARG A 113 37.00 11.91 11.86
CA ARG A 113 36.18 13.06 11.45
C ARG A 113 36.04 13.15 9.93
N VAL A 114 37.13 12.95 9.19
CA VAL A 114 37.09 12.98 7.72
C VAL A 114 36.26 11.83 7.17
N ASP A 115 36.38 10.63 7.74
CA ASP A 115 35.56 9.48 7.33
C ASP A 115 34.07 9.69 7.67
N ALA A 116 33.77 10.20 8.87
CA ALA A 116 32.41 10.56 9.27
C ALA A 116 31.78 11.59 8.31
N ALA A 117 32.52 12.63 7.92
CA ALA A 117 32.06 13.62 6.95
C ALA A 117 31.80 13.00 5.58
N ARG A 118 32.69 12.11 5.10
CA ARG A 118 32.50 11.39 3.83
C ARG A 118 31.24 10.53 3.86
N VAL A 119 31.05 9.72 4.89
CA VAL A 119 29.84 8.91 5.05
C VAL A 119 28.60 9.81 5.16
N GLY A 120 28.67 10.91 5.91
CA GLY A 120 27.59 11.90 6.02
C GLY A 120 27.17 12.46 4.66
N THR A 121 28.11 12.81 3.79
CA THR A 121 27.78 13.26 2.42
C THR A 121 27.16 12.15 1.57
N GLN A 122 27.58 10.90 1.73
CA GLN A 122 26.98 9.77 1.01
C GLN A 122 25.53 9.54 1.46
N VAL A 123 25.28 9.57 2.77
CA VAL A 123 23.93 9.45 3.34
C VAL A 123 23.04 10.63 2.93
N ALA A 124 23.58 11.86 2.91
CA ALA A 124 22.85 13.03 2.43
C ALA A 124 22.45 12.89 0.95
N ARG A 125 23.37 12.45 0.07
CA ARG A 125 23.03 12.17 -1.34
C ARG A 125 21.97 11.07 -1.47
N ALA A 126 22.08 10.01 -0.67
CA ALA A 126 21.07 8.94 -0.65
C ALA A 126 19.71 9.48 -0.19
N ARG A 127 19.68 10.36 0.82
CA ARG A 127 18.46 11.04 1.27
C ARG A 127 17.85 11.91 0.20
N ASP A 128 18.65 12.72 -0.47
CA ASP A 128 18.18 13.61 -1.52
C ASP A 128 17.69 12.80 -2.75
N ALA A 129 18.23 11.60 -2.96
CA ALA A 129 17.75 10.62 -3.96
C ALA A 129 16.57 9.74 -3.49
N GLY A 130 16.15 9.87 -2.23
CA GLY A 130 15.09 9.05 -1.64
C GLY A 130 15.47 7.59 -1.35
N ASP A 131 16.75 7.23 -1.34
CA ASP A 131 17.24 5.85 -1.22
C ASP A 131 17.56 5.48 0.24
N CYS A 132 16.58 4.85 0.90
CA CYS A 132 16.74 4.37 2.27
C CYS A 132 17.72 3.18 2.41
N VAL A 133 17.91 2.37 1.36
CA VAL A 133 18.83 1.23 1.42
C VAL A 133 20.27 1.73 1.40
N ALA A 134 20.58 2.65 0.48
CA ALA A 134 21.90 3.30 0.42
C ALA A 134 22.19 4.13 1.68
N ALA A 135 21.20 4.84 2.22
CA ALA A 135 21.35 5.59 3.46
C ALA A 135 21.67 4.69 4.67
N ALA A 136 20.97 3.55 4.81
CA ALA A 136 21.24 2.58 5.87
C ALA A 136 22.62 1.94 5.72
N ALA A 137 22.98 1.50 4.51
CA ALA A 137 24.29 0.91 4.24
C ALA A 137 25.45 1.88 4.49
N GLY A 138 25.25 3.18 4.26
CA GLY A 138 26.19 4.22 4.66
C GLY A 138 26.31 4.33 6.17
N ALA A 139 25.18 4.36 6.88
CA ALA A 139 25.14 4.46 8.33
C ALA A 139 25.80 3.26 9.05
N ASP A 140 25.67 2.05 8.51
CA ASP A 140 26.25 0.83 9.10
C ASP A 140 27.79 0.85 9.16
N ARG A 141 28.45 1.73 8.40
CA ARG A 141 29.91 1.94 8.50
C ARG A 141 30.31 2.75 9.74
N MET A 142 29.35 3.47 10.35
CA MET A 142 29.60 4.26 11.54
C MET A 142 29.49 3.42 12.81
N TRP A 143 30.62 3.29 13.51
CA TRP A 143 30.71 2.66 14.82
C TRP A 143 30.97 3.69 15.93
N ALA A 144 31.13 3.24 17.18
CA ALA A 144 31.28 4.10 18.35
C ALA A 144 32.38 5.17 18.22
N GLY A 145 33.51 4.87 17.56
CA GLY A 145 34.61 5.80 17.33
C GLY A 145 34.20 7.04 16.52
N HIS A 146 33.32 6.88 15.51
CA HIS A 146 32.81 8.00 14.72
C HIS A 146 31.92 8.92 15.56
N ARG A 147 31.11 8.36 16.46
CA ARG A 147 30.24 9.14 17.35
C ARG A 147 31.03 9.98 18.36
N VAL A 148 32.19 9.48 18.79
CA VAL A 148 33.11 10.22 19.66
C VAL A 148 33.86 11.30 18.86
N ALA A 149 34.32 10.96 17.64
CA ALA A 149 35.10 11.88 16.83
C ALA A 149 34.24 13.01 16.22
N ASP A 150 33.03 12.73 15.73
CA ASP A 150 32.14 13.68 15.05
C ASP A 150 30.67 13.45 15.44
N ALA A 151 30.29 13.97 16.61
CA ALA A 151 28.95 13.76 17.17
C ALA A 151 27.83 14.42 16.34
N PRO A 152 27.97 15.65 15.81
CA PRO A 152 26.93 16.30 15.00
C PRO A 152 26.64 15.56 13.69
N SER A 153 27.68 15.15 12.95
CA SER A 153 27.49 14.43 11.67
C SER A 153 26.82 13.08 11.90
N THR A 154 27.24 12.33 12.91
CA THR A 154 26.62 11.04 13.25
C THR A 154 25.18 11.19 13.73
N ALA A 155 24.83 12.27 14.44
CA ALA A 155 23.44 12.57 14.81
C ALA A 155 22.55 12.91 13.60
N ALA A 156 23.10 13.57 12.57
CA ALA A 156 22.39 13.81 11.32
C ALA A 156 22.09 12.50 10.58
N VAL A 157 23.07 11.59 10.49
CA VAL A 157 22.91 10.26 9.89
C VAL A 157 21.86 9.43 10.65
N ASP A 158 21.91 9.41 11.99
CA ASP A 158 20.93 8.68 12.82
C ASP A 158 19.48 9.16 12.59
N ARG A 159 19.27 10.47 12.36
CA ARG A 159 17.94 11.00 12.02
C ARG A 159 17.42 10.41 10.70
N THR A 160 18.26 10.31 9.68
CA THR A 160 17.89 9.71 8.39
C THR A 160 17.56 8.23 8.54
N VAL A 161 18.33 7.47 9.34
CA VAL A 161 18.03 6.06 9.59
C VAL A 161 16.68 5.88 10.28
N ARG A 162 16.35 6.73 11.27
CA ARG A 162 15.04 6.70 11.95
C ARG A 162 13.89 7.04 10.99
N ALA A 163 14.05 8.07 10.15
CA ALA A 163 13.09 8.40 9.12
C ALA A 163 12.85 7.21 8.17
N CYS A 164 13.92 6.56 7.71
CA CYS A 164 13.81 5.36 6.87
C CYS A 164 13.14 4.17 7.56
N ALA A 165 13.32 3.98 8.86
CA ALA A 165 12.61 2.95 9.61
C ALA A 165 11.09 3.20 9.63
N LEU A 166 10.66 4.45 9.83
CA LEU A 166 9.25 4.83 9.75
C LEU A 166 8.68 4.66 8.35
N LEU A 167 9.43 5.06 7.32
CA LEU A 167 9.01 4.93 5.91
C LEU A 167 8.88 3.47 5.46
N ARG A 168 9.75 2.56 5.95
CA ARG A 168 9.58 1.12 5.71
C ARG A 168 8.30 0.57 6.32
N ARG A 169 7.96 0.99 7.56
CA ARG A 169 6.67 0.63 8.18
C ARG A 169 5.50 1.17 7.37
N ALA A 170 5.57 2.43 6.95
CA ALA A 170 4.56 3.03 6.09
C ALA A 170 4.38 2.23 4.78
N THR A 171 5.48 1.78 4.16
CA THR A 171 5.42 0.93 2.96
C THR A 171 4.65 -0.36 3.22
N THR A 172 4.96 -1.09 4.28
CA THR A 172 4.24 -2.33 4.64
C THR A 172 2.76 -2.06 4.94
N THR A 173 2.45 -0.96 5.62
CA THR A 173 1.06 -0.57 5.90
C THR A 173 0.31 -0.20 4.60
N LEU A 174 0.96 0.52 3.68
CA LEU A 174 0.39 0.86 2.37
C LEU A 174 0.20 -0.38 1.48
N ASP A 175 1.04 -1.40 1.61
CA ASP A 175 0.84 -2.67 0.90
C ASP A 175 -0.44 -3.37 1.36
N THR A 176 -0.75 -3.34 2.66
CA THR A 176 -2.05 -3.80 3.18
C THR A 176 -3.20 -2.97 2.62
N ALA A 177 -3.03 -1.66 2.49
CA ALA A 177 -4.06 -0.78 1.94
C ALA A 177 -4.48 -1.13 0.50
N LEU A 178 -3.61 -1.79 -0.29
CA LEU A 178 -3.95 -2.26 -1.64
C LEU A 178 -5.06 -3.33 -1.65
N SER A 179 -5.41 -3.92 -0.51
CA SER A 179 -6.59 -4.78 -0.36
C SER A 179 -7.88 -4.00 -0.09
N GLY A 180 -7.89 -2.66 -0.20
CA GLY A 180 -9.03 -1.81 0.11
C GLY A 180 -9.14 -1.43 1.60
N ASP A 181 -8.13 -1.73 2.42
CA ASP A 181 -8.11 -1.34 3.83
C ASP A 181 -7.80 0.17 3.99
N ILE A 182 -8.86 0.95 4.23
CA ILE A 182 -8.77 2.40 4.41
C ILE A 182 -8.08 2.80 5.73
N SER A 183 -8.17 1.99 6.77
CA SER A 183 -7.50 2.27 8.06
C SER A 183 -5.98 2.14 7.90
N ALA A 184 -5.53 1.10 7.19
CA ALA A 184 -4.14 0.96 6.80
C ALA A 184 -3.70 2.12 5.90
N LEU A 185 -4.52 2.50 4.92
CA LEU A 185 -4.22 3.63 4.03
C LEU A 185 -3.98 4.93 4.80
N ALA A 186 -4.90 5.29 5.70
CA ALA A 186 -4.79 6.47 6.56
C ALA A 186 -3.52 6.42 7.42
N THR A 187 -3.27 5.29 8.09
CA THR A 187 -2.09 5.09 8.95
C THR A 187 -0.77 5.26 8.18
N GLY A 188 -0.70 4.75 6.95
CA GLY A 188 0.47 4.90 6.08
C GLY A 188 0.75 6.36 5.73
N PHE A 189 -0.29 7.12 5.36
CA PHE A 189 -0.18 8.55 5.06
C PHE A 189 0.15 9.38 6.31
N ASP A 190 -0.43 9.07 7.47
CA ASP A 190 -0.12 9.75 8.73
C ASP A 190 1.34 9.53 9.16
N THR A 191 1.86 8.32 8.93
CA THR A 191 3.27 8.00 9.18
C THR A 191 4.19 8.83 8.27
N MET A 192 3.86 8.93 6.98
CA MET A 192 4.63 9.77 6.03
C MET A 192 4.56 11.25 6.39
N SER A 193 3.37 11.75 6.78
CA SER A 193 3.17 13.12 7.26
C SER A 193 4.02 13.41 8.51
N SER A 194 4.05 12.47 9.46
CA SER A 194 4.90 12.54 10.66
C SER A 194 6.39 12.59 10.31
N VAL A 195 6.83 11.88 9.26
CA VAL A 195 8.23 11.96 8.80
C VAL A 195 8.56 13.35 8.27
N ILE A 196 7.67 13.97 7.48
CA ILE A 196 7.86 15.33 6.98
C ILE A 196 7.96 16.32 8.14
N ALA A 197 7.07 16.22 9.13
CA ALA A 197 7.03 17.14 10.26
C ALA A 197 8.23 16.98 11.21
N LEU A 198 8.63 15.75 11.53
CA LEU A 198 9.68 15.46 12.51
C LEU A 198 11.10 15.47 11.92
N TYR A 199 11.23 15.22 10.61
CA TYR A 199 12.53 15.10 9.94
C TYR A 199 12.59 15.97 8.67
N PRO A 200 12.74 17.30 8.80
CA PRO A 200 12.85 18.20 7.65
C PRO A 200 13.94 17.77 6.66
N GLY A 201 13.65 17.89 5.35
CA GLY A 201 14.55 17.51 4.26
C GLY A 201 14.51 16.03 3.86
N HIS A 202 13.50 15.27 4.28
CA HIS A 202 13.29 13.87 3.89
C HIS A 202 12.14 13.67 2.88
N ASP A 203 11.67 14.77 2.27
CA ASP A 203 10.57 14.82 1.30
C ASP A 203 10.78 13.88 0.10
N ALA A 204 12.01 13.76 -0.39
CA ALA A 204 12.35 12.88 -1.50
C ALA A 204 12.15 11.39 -1.16
N MET A 205 12.46 11.00 0.09
CA MET A 205 12.24 9.63 0.57
C MET A 205 10.75 9.33 0.70
N VAL A 206 9.97 10.28 1.24
CA VAL A 206 8.50 10.16 1.32
C VAL A 206 7.89 10.04 -0.07
N ARG A 207 8.33 10.89 -1.01
CA ARG A 207 7.89 10.84 -2.41
C ARG A 207 8.15 9.47 -3.03
N ARG A 208 9.33 8.86 -2.81
CA ARG A 208 9.65 7.54 -3.36
C ARG A 208 8.73 6.44 -2.83
N VAL A 209 8.41 6.46 -1.54
CA VAL A 209 7.45 5.51 -0.95
C VAL A 209 6.05 5.72 -1.55
N LEU A 210 5.61 6.97 -1.63
CA LEU A 210 4.32 7.31 -2.22
C LEU A 210 4.23 6.86 -3.69
N ASP A 211 5.22 7.19 -4.51
CA ASP A 211 5.27 6.81 -5.93
C ASP A 211 5.29 5.28 -6.08
N GLY A 212 5.96 4.55 -5.18
CA GLY A 212 5.92 3.09 -5.13
C GLY A 212 4.51 2.54 -4.89
N PHE A 213 3.78 3.11 -3.93
CA PHE A 213 2.38 2.74 -3.68
C PHE A 213 1.47 3.10 -4.86
N LEU A 214 1.57 4.33 -5.37
CA LEU A 214 0.75 4.81 -6.50
C LEU A 214 1.03 4.03 -7.79
N GLY A 215 2.27 3.58 -8.00
CA GLY A 215 2.66 2.72 -9.12
C GLY A 215 2.06 1.32 -9.09
N ARG A 216 1.47 0.90 -7.95
CA ARG A 216 0.73 -0.37 -7.82
C ARG A 216 -0.78 -0.21 -8.01
N LEU A 217 -1.25 1.00 -8.36
CA LEU A 217 -2.63 1.25 -8.77
C LEU A 217 -2.73 1.21 -10.30
N PRO A 218 -3.82 0.66 -10.87
CA PRO A 218 -4.95 0.01 -10.20
C PRO A 218 -4.57 -1.36 -9.60
N THR A 219 -5.29 -1.78 -8.56
CA THR A 219 -5.13 -3.11 -7.97
C THR A 219 -5.84 -4.17 -8.81
N GLY A 220 -5.58 -5.45 -8.53
CA GLY A 220 -6.27 -6.55 -9.23
C GLY A 220 -7.78 -6.64 -8.96
N ASN A 221 -8.28 -5.94 -7.94
CA ASN A 221 -9.71 -5.82 -7.65
C ASN A 221 -10.16 -4.38 -7.93
N ALA A 222 -11.04 -4.21 -8.92
CA ALA A 222 -11.48 -2.88 -9.34
C ALA A 222 -12.21 -2.13 -8.22
N CYS A 223 -13.02 -2.82 -7.41
CA CYS A 223 -13.73 -2.21 -6.29
C CYS A 223 -12.79 -1.74 -5.17
N HIS A 224 -11.74 -2.49 -4.85
CA HIS A 224 -10.70 -2.01 -3.94
C HIS A 224 -10.01 -0.75 -4.47
N THR A 225 -9.75 -0.71 -5.79
CA THR A 225 -9.18 0.49 -6.42
C THR A 225 -10.10 1.70 -6.28
N VAL A 226 -11.41 1.53 -6.47
CA VAL A 226 -12.41 2.60 -6.25
C VAL A 226 -12.32 3.12 -4.82
N THR A 227 -12.40 2.23 -3.83
CA THR A 227 -12.31 2.56 -2.40
C THR A 227 -11.05 3.37 -2.08
N ILE A 228 -9.89 2.95 -2.59
CA ILE A 228 -8.62 3.68 -2.42
C ILE A 228 -8.67 5.05 -3.11
N THR A 229 -9.07 5.11 -4.38
CA THR A 229 -9.09 6.38 -5.14
C THR A 229 -10.08 7.39 -4.60
N ASP A 230 -11.24 6.96 -4.10
CA ASP A 230 -12.22 7.85 -3.49
C ASP A 230 -11.68 8.45 -2.18
N TRP A 231 -10.97 7.66 -1.37
CA TRP A 231 -10.31 8.18 -0.16
C TRP A 231 -9.20 9.18 -0.50
N LEU A 232 -8.34 8.85 -1.49
CA LEU A 232 -7.26 9.75 -1.92
C LEU A 232 -7.77 11.06 -2.53
N ALA A 233 -8.89 11.02 -3.25
CA ALA A 233 -9.50 12.19 -3.87
C ALA A 233 -10.10 13.18 -2.85
N GLN A 234 -10.50 12.70 -1.67
CA GLN A 234 -11.12 13.51 -0.63
C GLN A 234 -10.11 14.22 0.28
N ARG A 235 -8.80 13.94 0.12
CA ARG A 235 -7.79 14.53 1.00
C ARG A 235 -7.60 16.02 0.72
N PRO A 236 -7.49 16.85 1.78
CA PRO A 236 -7.15 18.26 1.62
C PRO A 236 -5.70 18.43 1.14
N PRO A 237 -5.40 19.46 0.34
CA PRO A 237 -4.03 19.77 -0.06
C PRO A 237 -3.22 20.19 1.17
N THR A 238 -1.99 19.69 1.26
CA THR A 238 -1.08 19.91 2.38
C THR A 238 0.16 20.72 2.01
N GLY A 239 0.39 20.97 0.72
CA GLY A 239 1.61 21.59 0.21
C GLY A 239 2.82 20.64 0.27
N THR A 240 2.60 19.34 0.44
CA THR A 240 3.65 18.33 0.61
C THR A 240 3.70 17.38 -0.59
N PRO A 241 4.73 16.52 -0.72
CA PRO A 241 4.75 15.50 -1.76
C PRO A 241 3.52 14.56 -1.77
N LEU A 242 2.77 14.48 -0.67
CA LEU A 242 1.57 13.64 -0.54
C LEU A 242 0.38 14.10 -1.38
N ASP A 243 0.39 15.34 -1.87
CA ASP A 243 -0.72 15.90 -2.67
C ASP A 243 -0.81 15.27 -4.07
N ARG A 244 0.31 14.70 -4.56
CA ARG A 244 0.36 13.94 -5.82
C ARG A 244 -0.61 12.75 -5.83
N ALA A 245 -0.93 12.19 -4.67
CA ALA A 245 -1.84 11.06 -4.56
C ALA A 245 -3.25 11.38 -5.06
N THR A 246 -3.73 12.60 -4.79
CA THR A 246 -5.02 13.11 -5.24
C THR A 246 -5.06 13.25 -6.77
N GLU A 247 -3.98 13.76 -7.38
CA GLU A 247 -3.86 13.87 -8.83
C GLU A 247 -3.94 12.50 -9.52
N VAL A 248 -3.20 11.51 -9.01
CA VAL A 248 -3.22 10.14 -9.54
C VAL A 248 -4.60 9.49 -9.36
N ALA A 249 -5.23 9.69 -8.21
CA ALA A 249 -6.54 9.14 -7.91
C ALA A 249 -7.62 9.63 -8.88
N VAL A 250 -7.68 10.94 -9.16
CA VAL A 250 -8.64 11.53 -10.10
C VAL A 250 -8.50 10.92 -11.50
N ARG A 251 -7.27 10.62 -11.94
CA ARG A 251 -7.01 10.01 -13.25
C ARG A 251 -7.45 8.54 -13.33
N ILE A 252 -7.26 7.77 -12.27
CA ILE A 252 -7.54 6.32 -12.26
C ILE A 252 -9.01 6.01 -11.93
N ALA A 253 -9.65 6.83 -11.09
CA ALA A 253 -10.98 6.57 -10.54
C ALA A 253 -12.07 6.27 -11.60
N PRO A 254 -12.19 6.98 -12.74
CA PRO A 254 -13.28 6.73 -13.69
C PRO A 254 -13.26 5.31 -14.27
N ALA A 255 -12.09 4.83 -14.71
CA ALA A 255 -11.94 3.49 -15.25
C ALA A 255 -12.15 2.41 -14.17
N ALA A 256 -11.64 2.64 -12.96
CA ALA A 256 -11.82 1.73 -11.84
C ALA A 256 -13.30 1.57 -11.45
N ARG A 257 -14.08 2.67 -11.47
CA ARG A 257 -15.52 2.64 -11.18
C ARG A 257 -16.30 1.79 -12.18
N ILE A 258 -16.02 1.94 -13.48
CA ILE A 258 -16.66 1.12 -14.52
C ILE A 258 -16.31 -0.36 -14.35
N ALA A 259 -15.04 -0.67 -14.08
CA ALA A 259 -14.62 -2.06 -13.83
C ALA A 259 -15.26 -2.65 -12.57
N CYS A 260 -15.38 -1.88 -11.48
CA CYS A 260 -16.07 -2.33 -10.26
C CYS A 260 -17.58 -2.57 -10.49
N GLN A 261 -18.23 -1.74 -11.30
CA GLN A 261 -19.62 -1.97 -11.70
C GLN A 261 -19.78 -3.32 -12.41
N LEU A 262 -18.86 -3.68 -13.31
CA LEU A 262 -18.89 -4.98 -13.99
C LEU A 262 -18.74 -6.15 -13.03
N ASP A 263 -17.82 -6.07 -12.06
CA ASP A 263 -17.65 -7.11 -11.04
C ASP A 263 -18.89 -7.24 -10.14
N THR A 264 -19.50 -6.11 -9.78
CA THR A 264 -20.75 -6.05 -9.01
C THR A 264 -21.90 -6.67 -9.80
N LEU A 265 -22.03 -6.33 -11.09
CA LEU A 265 -23.01 -6.90 -12.01
C LEU A 265 -22.85 -8.42 -12.09
N ARG A 266 -21.65 -8.92 -12.41
CA ARG A 266 -21.35 -10.36 -12.49
C ARG A 266 -21.70 -11.10 -11.20
N THR A 267 -21.40 -10.51 -10.04
CA THR A 267 -21.74 -11.09 -8.74
C THR A 267 -23.25 -11.16 -8.53
N SER A 268 -23.99 -10.12 -8.90
CA SER A 268 -25.44 -10.06 -8.76
C SER A 268 -26.20 -11.02 -9.69
N LEU A 269 -25.57 -11.44 -10.80
CA LEU A 269 -26.12 -12.36 -11.80
C LEU A 269 -25.89 -13.85 -11.48
N ARG A 270 -25.13 -14.16 -10.42
CA ARG A 270 -24.91 -15.56 -10.02
C ARG A 270 -26.22 -16.19 -9.53
N THR A 271 -26.50 -17.40 -10.00
CA THR A 271 -27.61 -18.24 -9.55
C THR A 271 -27.09 -19.62 -9.13
N THR A 272 -27.74 -20.22 -8.14
CA THR A 272 -27.50 -21.61 -7.71
C THR A 272 -28.50 -22.59 -8.33
N ASP A 273 -29.58 -22.10 -8.93
CA ASP A 273 -30.64 -22.88 -9.56
C ASP A 273 -30.81 -22.43 -11.02
N PRO A 274 -30.71 -23.34 -12.00
CA PRO A 274 -30.99 -23.05 -13.41
C PRO A 274 -32.38 -22.44 -13.67
N ASN A 275 -33.35 -22.72 -12.81
CA ASN A 275 -34.70 -22.14 -12.88
C ASN A 275 -34.88 -20.88 -12.01
N GLY A 276 -33.90 -20.56 -11.18
CA GLY A 276 -33.92 -19.43 -10.27
C GLY A 276 -33.60 -18.10 -10.94
N GLN A 277 -34.14 -17.02 -10.38
CA GLN A 277 -33.76 -15.66 -10.78
C GLN A 277 -32.60 -15.16 -9.89
N PRO A 278 -31.57 -14.51 -10.48
CA PRO A 278 -30.48 -13.92 -9.72
C PRO A 278 -30.96 -12.70 -8.92
N ALA A 279 -30.15 -12.28 -7.94
CA ALA A 279 -30.44 -11.09 -7.13
C ALA A 279 -30.64 -9.82 -7.97
N TYR A 280 -29.97 -9.75 -9.14
CA TYR A 280 -30.16 -8.70 -10.13
C TYR A 280 -31.64 -8.48 -10.51
N CYS A 281 -32.43 -9.53 -10.67
CA CYS A 281 -33.84 -9.43 -11.08
C CYS A 281 -34.74 -8.70 -10.05
N SER A 282 -34.27 -8.57 -8.81
CA SER A 282 -34.96 -7.82 -7.75
C SER A 282 -34.29 -6.47 -7.47
N ARG A 283 -32.98 -6.36 -7.69
CA ARG A 283 -32.20 -5.13 -7.50
C ARG A 283 -31.20 -4.93 -8.65
N PRO A 284 -31.66 -4.42 -9.81
CA PRO A 284 -30.80 -4.22 -10.98
C PRO A 284 -29.61 -3.31 -10.65
N GLN A 285 -28.43 -3.71 -11.12
CA GLN A 285 -27.19 -2.94 -10.96
C GLN A 285 -26.78 -2.33 -12.29
N PRO A 286 -26.59 -1.01 -12.40
CA PRO A 286 -26.13 -0.39 -13.64
C PRO A 286 -24.66 -0.72 -13.91
N TYR A 287 -24.33 -0.92 -15.18
CA TYR A 287 -22.96 -1.03 -15.67
C TYR A 287 -22.73 -0.05 -16.83
N ALA A 288 -22.16 1.12 -16.53
CA ALA A 288 -22.03 2.21 -17.49
C ALA A 288 -21.17 1.88 -18.72
N GLY A 289 -20.35 0.81 -18.66
CA GLY A 289 -19.56 0.32 -19.78
C GLY A 289 -20.35 -0.46 -20.84
N ALA A 290 -21.62 -0.80 -20.59
CA ALA A 290 -22.45 -1.48 -21.57
C ALA A 290 -22.90 -0.55 -22.71
N ARG A 291 -23.14 -1.17 -23.87
CA ARG A 291 -23.80 -0.52 -25.02
C ARG A 291 -25.22 -0.09 -24.61
N PRO A 292 -25.69 1.10 -25.00
CA PRO A 292 -27.07 1.49 -24.72
C PRO A 292 -28.05 0.60 -25.49
N TYR A 293 -29.23 0.39 -24.91
CA TYR A 293 -30.35 -0.29 -25.57
C TYR A 293 -30.93 0.60 -26.68
N GLY A 294 -31.23 0.02 -27.84
CA GLY A 294 -31.80 0.72 -28.98
C GLY A 294 -31.09 0.44 -30.30
N PRO A 295 -31.57 1.06 -31.40
CA PRO A 295 -31.06 0.77 -32.73
C PRO A 295 -29.60 1.24 -32.95
N PRO A 296 -28.82 0.51 -33.77
CA PRO A 296 -29.16 -0.76 -34.42
C PRO A 296 -29.00 -1.96 -33.47
N GLY A 297 -29.99 -2.86 -33.47
CA GLY A 297 -29.88 -4.18 -32.84
C GLY A 297 -28.92 -5.13 -33.60
N PRO A 298 -28.70 -6.36 -33.11
CA PRO A 298 -29.37 -7.01 -31.99
C PRO A 298 -28.79 -6.61 -30.62
N ASP A 299 -29.69 -6.36 -29.67
CA ASP A 299 -29.36 -6.08 -28.27
C ASP A 299 -29.18 -7.38 -27.49
N LEU A 300 -27.93 -7.86 -27.45
CA LEU A 300 -27.58 -9.13 -26.81
C LEU A 300 -28.04 -9.18 -25.36
N ALA A 301 -28.60 -10.31 -24.97
CA ALA A 301 -29.24 -10.49 -23.68
C ALA A 301 -28.66 -11.66 -22.88
N LEU A 302 -28.63 -11.52 -21.56
CA LEU A 302 -28.56 -12.65 -20.63
C LEU A 302 -29.97 -12.95 -20.13
N LEU A 303 -30.38 -14.21 -20.19
CA LEU A 303 -31.73 -14.65 -19.84
C LEU A 303 -31.68 -15.59 -18.62
N PHE A 304 -32.50 -15.28 -17.62
CA PHE A 304 -32.54 -16.00 -16.34
C PHE A 304 -33.97 -16.40 -15.97
N GLY A 305 -34.10 -17.51 -15.23
CA GLY A 305 -35.38 -18.08 -14.84
C GLY A 305 -35.99 -18.98 -15.92
N ASN A 306 -36.96 -19.81 -15.53
CA ASN A 306 -37.76 -20.65 -16.42
C ASN A 306 -36.92 -21.47 -17.44
N GLY A 307 -36.02 -22.32 -16.94
CA GLY A 307 -34.99 -22.98 -17.73
C GLY A 307 -35.49 -23.79 -18.93
N THR A 308 -36.70 -24.35 -18.85
CA THR A 308 -37.27 -25.18 -19.94
C THR A 308 -37.55 -24.37 -21.20
N ASP A 309 -38.15 -23.19 -21.05
CA ASP A 309 -38.51 -22.34 -22.19
C ASP A 309 -37.35 -21.40 -22.58
N THR A 310 -36.54 -20.95 -21.61
CA THR A 310 -35.41 -20.05 -21.89
C THR A 310 -34.22 -20.73 -22.57
N GLN A 311 -34.13 -22.06 -22.54
CA GLN A 311 -33.16 -22.84 -23.34
C GLN A 311 -33.38 -22.71 -24.85
N GLN A 312 -34.60 -22.43 -25.30
CA GLN A 312 -34.92 -22.23 -26.72
C GLN A 312 -34.61 -20.81 -27.22
N PHE A 313 -34.15 -19.92 -26.33
CA PHE A 313 -33.78 -18.56 -26.73
C PHE A 313 -32.63 -18.58 -27.76
N PRO A 314 -32.74 -17.83 -28.88
CA PRO A 314 -31.77 -17.90 -29.97
C PRO A 314 -30.34 -17.61 -29.53
N ALA A 315 -29.39 -18.45 -29.92
CA ALA A 315 -27.99 -18.36 -29.48
C ALA A 315 -27.32 -17.07 -29.97
N GLU A 316 -27.70 -16.57 -31.15
CA GLU A 316 -27.21 -15.32 -31.73
C GLU A 316 -27.65 -14.07 -30.96
N TRP A 317 -28.67 -14.18 -30.10
CA TRP A 317 -29.15 -13.10 -29.23
C TRP A 317 -28.63 -13.20 -27.81
N ARG A 318 -27.87 -14.27 -27.48
CA ARG A 318 -27.29 -14.47 -26.15
C ARG A 318 -25.96 -13.74 -26.02
N ALA A 319 -25.85 -12.93 -24.97
CA ALA A 319 -24.57 -12.43 -24.51
C ALA A 319 -23.76 -13.59 -23.89
N ARG A 320 -22.43 -13.56 -24.05
CA ARG A 320 -21.53 -14.58 -23.47
C ARG A 320 -21.18 -14.28 -22.01
N ASP A 321 -21.09 -13.00 -21.69
CA ASP A 321 -20.79 -12.49 -20.36
C ASP A 321 -21.59 -11.19 -20.11
N ALA A 322 -21.63 -10.77 -18.85
CA ALA A 322 -22.22 -9.50 -18.44
C ALA A 322 -21.62 -8.28 -19.16
N ALA A 323 -20.34 -8.35 -19.56
CA ALA A 323 -19.67 -7.28 -20.29
C ALA A 323 -20.23 -7.06 -21.70
N ASP A 324 -20.79 -8.11 -22.32
CA ASP A 324 -21.33 -8.09 -23.69
C ASP A 324 -22.84 -7.82 -23.71
N ALA A 325 -23.49 -7.91 -22.55
CA ALA A 325 -24.94 -7.81 -22.43
C ALA A 325 -25.41 -6.36 -22.54
N VAL A 326 -26.44 -6.15 -23.35
CA VAL A 326 -27.23 -4.92 -23.42
C VAL A 326 -28.47 -5.03 -22.53
N LEU A 327 -29.05 -6.24 -22.47
CA LEU A 327 -30.25 -6.55 -21.70
C LEU A 327 -30.00 -7.68 -20.69
N ILE A 328 -30.65 -7.58 -19.54
CA ILE A 328 -30.89 -8.72 -18.65
C ILE A 328 -32.39 -9.02 -18.65
N LEU A 329 -32.74 -10.25 -19.01
CA LEU A 329 -34.11 -10.74 -19.08
C LEU A 329 -34.39 -11.67 -17.90
N CYS A 330 -35.37 -11.29 -17.08
CA CYS A 330 -35.82 -12.06 -15.92
C CYS A 330 -37.17 -12.68 -16.23
N ALA A 331 -37.18 -13.98 -16.57
CA ALA A 331 -38.36 -14.74 -16.93
C ALA A 331 -39.01 -15.39 -15.70
N GLY A 332 -40.31 -15.18 -15.54
CA GLY A 332 -41.17 -15.89 -14.60
C GLY A 332 -41.60 -17.26 -15.13
N PRO A 333 -42.35 -18.04 -14.33
CA PRO A 333 -42.87 -19.32 -14.76
C PRO A 333 -43.84 -19.16 -15.93
N THR A 334 -43.93 -20.18 -16.78
CA THR A 334 -44.85 -20.19 -17.92
C THR A 334 -46.30 -20.33 -17.45
N GLU A 335 -47.15 -19.46 -17.99
CA GLU A 335 -48.58 -19.39 -17.76
C GLU A 335 -49.35 -19.64 -19.06
N TYR A 336 -50.64 -19.97 -18.94
CA TYR A 336 -51.55 -20.00 -20.08
C TYR A 336 -51.81 -18.58 -20.59
N GLY A 337 -51.48 -18.37 -21.87
CA GLY A 337 -51.76 -17.15 -22.62
C GLY A 337 -53.09 -17.21 -23.36
N ASP A 338 -53.17 -16.48 -24.46
CA ASP A 338 -54.38 -16.40 -25.28
C ASP A 338 -54.76 -17.80 -25.81
N PRO A 339 -56.06 -18.14 -25.84
CA PRO A 339 -56.52 -19.35 -26.50
C PRO A 339 -56.23 -19.28 -27.99
N VAL A 340 -55.78 -20.39 -28.56
CA VAL A 340 -55.49 -20.55 -29.99
C VAL A 340 -56.62 -21.32 -30.65
N GLU A 341 -56.93 -22.51 -30.12
CA GLU A 341 -57.92 -23.42 -30.70
C GLU A 341 -58.42 -24.42 -29.66
N THR A 342 -59.67 -24.86 -29.78
CA THR A 342 -60.26 -25.91 -28.95
C THR A 342 -60.60 -27.11 -29.81
N CYS A 343 -60.11 -28.28 -29.42
CA CYS A 343 -60.30 -29.52 -30.18
C CYS A 343 -60.84 -30.65 -29.31
N PRO A 344 -61.77 -31.47 -29.84
CA PRO A 344 -62.31 -32.61 -29.13
C PRO A 344 -61.31 -33.78 -29.18
N TYR A 345 -61.14 -34.47 -28.05
CA TYR A 345 -60.35 -35.69 -27.94
C TYR A 345 -61.17 -36.82 -27.35
N VAL A 346 -60.95 -38.03 -27.83
CA VAL A 346 -61.53 -39.25 -27.24
C VAL A 346 -60.43 -39.99 -26.48
N THR A 347 -60.70 -40.30 -25.21
CA THR A 347 -59.75 -41.05 -24.38
C THR A 347 -59.77 -42.52 -24.79
N GLU A 348 -58.61 -43.13 -25.04
CA GLU A 348 -58.54 -44.51 -25.55
C GLU A 348 -59.15 -45.55 -24.60
N THR A 349 -58.94 -45.39 -23.29
CA THR A 349 -59.34 -46.36 -22.26
C THR A 349 -60.80 -46.22 -21.82
N SER A 350 -61.28 -44.99 -21.64
CA SER A 350 -62.63 -44.70 -21.15
C SER A 350 -63.64 -44.31 -22.24
N HIS A 351 -63.18 -44.13 -23.49
CA HIS A 351 -63.97 -43.62 -24.63
C HIS A 351 -64.73 -42.32 -24.35
N ARG A 352 -64.28 -41.54 -23.36
CA ARG A 352 -64.87 -40.24 -23.03
C ARG A 352 -64.34 -39.18 -23.99
N THR A 353 -65.26 -38.41 -24.54
CA THR A 353 -64.94 -37.20 -25.29
C THR A 353 -64.71 -36.03 -24.33
N GLY A 354 -63.64 -35.28 -24.54
CA GLY A 354 -63.36 -34.04 -23.81
C GLY A 354 -62.78 -32.99 -24.73
N ASP A 355 -63.20 -31.74 -24.54
CA ASP A 355 -62.66 -30.60 -25.27
C ASP A 355 -61.39 -30.08 -24.59
N VAL A 356 -60.33 -29.91 -25.37
CA VAL A 356 -59.06 -29.39 -24.90
C VAL A 356 -58.78 -28.07 -25.62
N THR A 357 -58.64 -27.00 -24.85
CA THR A 357 -58.23 -25.69 -25.38
C THR A 357 -56.72 -25.55 -25.35
N PHE A 358 -56.11 -25.33 -26.52
CA PHE A 358 -54.70 -25.00 -26.66
C PHE A 358 -54.50 -23.51 -26.50
N HIS A 359 -53.54 -23.14 -25.66
CA HIS A 359 -53.19 -21.77 -25.35
C HIS A 359 -51.75 -21.49 -25.75
N LYS A 360 -51.48 -20.24 -26.14
CA LYS A 360 -50.10 -19.73 -26.26
C LYS A 360 -49.36 -19.89 -24.92
N ARG A 361 -48.05 -20.06 -24.99
CA ARG A 361 -47.20 -20.00 -23.78
C ARG A 361 -46.98 -18.54 -23.42
N ALA A 362 -47.48 -18.09 -22.27
CA ALA A 362 -47.26 -16.75 -21.77
C ALA A 362 -46.15 -16.75 -20.72
N ILE A 363 -45.08 -16.02 -20.97
CA ILE A 363 -43.95 -15.90 -20.04
C ILE A 363 -43.89 -14.45 -19.56
N PRO A 364 -44.09 -14.18 -18.25
CA PRO A 364 -43.82 -12.88 -17.68
C PRO A 364 -42.32 -12.58 -17.78
N VAL A 365 -41.94 -11.51 -18.47
CA VAL A 365 -40.55 -11.10 -18.68
C VAL A 365 -40.37 -9.65 -18.25
N ARG A 366 -39.42 -9.44 -17.34
CA ARG A 366 -38.89 -8.12 -17.02
C ARG A 366 -37.54 -7.96 -17.71
N ALA A 367 -37.42 -6.98 -18.59
CA ALA A 367 -36.18 -6.66 -19.29
C ALA A 367 -35.56 -5.40 -18.72
N TYR A 368 -34.29 -5.48 -18.33
CA TYR A 368 -33.53 -4.35 -17.80
C TYR A 368 -32.39 -4.00 -18.73
N GLU A 369 -32.22 -2.71 -19.04
CA GLU A 369 -31.03 -2.22 -19.74
C GLU A 369 -29.83 -2.29 -18.79
N VAL A 370 -28.77 -2.99 -19.21
CA VAL A 370 -27.56 -3.20 -18.40
C VAL A 370 -26.88 -1.87 -18.08
N ARG A 371 -26.83 -0.94 -19.05
CA ARG A 371 -26.13 0.33 -18.90
C ARG A 371 -26.66 1.19 -17.75
N THR A 372 -27.97 1.24 -17.61
CA THR A 372 -28.66 2.13 -16.68
C THR A 372 -29.31 1.40 -15.51
N GLY A 373 -29.46 0.08 -15.60
CA GLY A 373 -30.25 -0.73 -14.67
C GLY A 373 -31.76 -0.47 -14.79
N ARG A 374 -32.21 0.32 -15.78
CA ARG A 374 -33.62 0.72 -15.91
C ARG A 374 -34.44 -0.41 -16.52
N LEU A 375 -35.65 -0.58 -16.01
CA LEU A 375 -36.66 -1.45 -16.61
C LEU A 375 -37.08 -0.89 -17.98
N ILE A 376 -36.86 -1.67 -19.03
CA ILE A 376 -37.25 -1.35 -20.40
C ILE A 376 -38.67 -1.85 -20.69
N THR A 377 -38.96 -3.09 -20.27
CA THR A 377 -40.30 -3.65 -20.39
C THR A 377 -40.61 -4.59 -19.25
N ASP A 378 -41.89 -4.65 -18.88
CA ASP A 378 -42.49 -5.65 -18.01
C ASP A 378 -43.73 -6.16 -18.73
N ALA A 379 -43.59 -7.30 -19.41
CA ALA A 379 -44.57 -7.78 -20.36
C ALA A 379 -44.73 -9.29 -20.29
N ARG A 380 -45.91 -9.76 -20.71
CA ARG A 380 -46.17 -11.18 -20.93
C ARG A 380 -45.88 -11.52 -22.38
N ILE A 381 -44.72 -12.10 -22.64
CA ILE A 381 -44.35 -12.58 -23.98
C ILE A 381 -45.19 -13.81 -24.29
N GLN A 382 -45.97 -13.75 -25.37
CA GLN A 382 -46.82 -14.86 -25.81
C GLN A 382 -46.18 -15.58 -27.00
N ILE A 383 -45.86 -16.85 -26.80
CA ILE A 383 -45.26 -17.71 -27.82
C ILE A 383 -46.36 -18.57 -28.43
N GLY A 384 -46.54 -18.42 -29.75
CA GLY A 384 -47.43 -19.23 -30.56
C GLY A 384 -46.86 -20.63 -30.83
N GLY A 385 -47.57 -21.39 -31.66
CA GLY A 385 -47.15 -22.72 -32.06
C GLY A 385 -48.31 -23.53 -32.63
N ALA A 386 -48.02 -24.78 -32.98
CA ALA A 386 -49.03 -25.71 -33.46
C ALA A 386 -50.00 -26.12 -32.33
N SER A 387 -51.29 -26.17 -32.66
CA SER A 387 -52.39 -26.67 -31.83
C SER A 387 -52.94 -27.98 -32.39
N CYS A 388 -53.73 -28.68 -31.58
CA CYS A 388 -54.55 -29.81 -32.00
C CYS A 388 -53.82 -30.96 -32.72
N PRO A 389 -52.80 -31.58 -32.09
CA PRO A 389 -52.19 -32.78 -32.65
C PRO A 389 -53.17 -33.95 -32.72
N ASP A 390 -52.99 -34.85 -33.70
CA ASP A 390 -53.82 -36.06 -33.84
C ASP A 390 -53.81 -36.95 -32.58
N THR A 391 -52.73 -36.90 -31.79
CA THR A 391 -52.58 -37.67 -30.54
C THR A 391 -52.05 -36.77 -29.43
N LEU A 392 -52.73 -36.80 -28.29
CA LEU A 392 -52.38 -36.01 -27.11
C LEU A 392 -51.77 -36.90 -26.02
N HIS A 393 -50.47 -36.73 -25.74
CA HIS A 393 -49.82 -37.42 -24.63
C HIS A 393 -49.91 -36.60 -23.34
N TYR A 394 -50.52 -37.18 -22.31
CA TYR A 394 -50.63 -36.56 -20.99
C TYR A 394 -50.43 -37.58 -19.88
N ARG A 395 -49.93 -37.13 -18.72
CA ARG A 395 -49.85 -37.97 -17.52
C ARG A 395 -51.04 -37.66 -16.62
N SER A 396 -51.78 -38.69 -16.24
CA SER A 396 -52.83 -38.59 -15.23
C SER A 396 -52.74 -39.76 -14.25
N PHE A 397 -53.02 -39.50 -12.98
CA PHE A 397 -53.07 -40.52 -11.92
C PHE A 397 -54.41 -41.27 -11.87
N ALA A 398 -55.43 -40.75 -12.56
CA ALA A 398 -56.74 -41.38 -12.73
C ALA A 398 -57.24 -41.11 -14.16
N ASP A 399 -57.97 -42.06 -14.76
CA ASP A 399 -58.50 -41.94 -16.12
C ASP A 399 -59.71 -40.98 -16.19
N LEU A 400 -59.43 -39.69 -15.96
CA LEU A 400 -60.40 -38.61 -15.92
C LEU A 400 -60.52 -37.86 -17.26
N GLY A 401 -59.89 -38.38 -18.32
CA GLY A 401 -59.74 -37.70 -19.60
C GLY A 401 -58.58 -36.68 -19.62
N PRO A 402 -58.35 -36.03 -20.76
CA PRO A 402 -57.26 -35.08 -20.91
C PRO A 402 -57.51 -33.79 -20.09
N PRO A 403 -56.44 -33.12 -19.63
CA PRO A 403 -56.55 -31.78 -19.06
C PRO A 403 -57.31 -30.82 -20.00
N PRO A 404 -58.21 -29.96 -19.49
CA PRO A 404 -59.02 -29.08 -20.32
C PRO A 404 -58.21 -27.95 -21.00
N ARG A 405 -56.94 -27.77 -20.61
CA ARG A 405 -56.03 -26.74 -21.12
C ARG A 405 -54.67 -27.35 -21.41
N PHE A 406 -54.13 -27.04 -22.59
CA PHE A 406 -52.79 -27.41 -23.03
C PHE A 406 -52.03 -26.21 -23.58
N TYR A 407 -50.70 -26.28 -23.55
CA TYR A 407 -49.86 -25.35 -24.30
C TYR A 407 -49.74 -25.79 -25.75
N VAL A 408 -49.62 -24.83 -26.67
CA VAL A 408 -49.18 -25.09 -28.04
C VAL A 408 -47.75 -25.67 -28.09
N SER A 409 -47.47 -26.38 -29.19
CA SER A 409 -46.11 -26.83 -29.53
C SER A 409 -45.39 -25.74 -30.32
N SER A 410 -44.47 -25.04 -29.67
CA SER A 410 -43.72 -23.92 -30.25
C SER A 410 -42.48 -24.39 -31.00
N SER A 411 -42.23 -23.80 -32.17
CA SER A 411 -40.98 -23.94 -32.93
C SER A 411 -39.96 -22.85 -32.55
N ASP A 412 -38.68 -23.03 -32.92
CA ASP A 412 -37.66 -21.98 -32.78
C ASP A 412 -38.06 -20.66 -33.49
N GLY A 413 -38.81 -20.76 -34.59
CA GLY A 413 -39.35 -19.62 -35.31
C GLY A 413 -40.40 -18.85 -34.49
N ASP A 414 -41.27 -19.56 -33.78
CA ASP A 414 -42.28 -18.96 -32.90
C ASP A 414 -41.63 -18.23 -31.71
N VAL A 415 -40.59 -18.85 -31.11
CA VAL A 415 -39.82 -18.24 -30.03
C VAL A 415 -39.09 -17.00 -30.54
N ARG A 416 -38.40 -17.08 -31.69
CA ARG A 416 -37.70 -15.94 -32.28
C ARG A 416 -38.68 -14.79 -32.57
N ALA A 417 -39.82 -15.07 -33.19
CA ALA A 417 -40.83 -14.06 -33.49
C ALA A 417 -41.37 -13.36 -32.24
N ALA A 418 -41.54 -14.09 -31.14
CA ALA A 418 -42.05 -13.54 -29.88
C ALA A 418 -41.05 -12.60 -29.18
N PHE A 419 -39.75 -12.87 -29.26
CA PHE A 419 -38.69 -12.05 -28.64
C PHE A 419 -38.10 -10.97 -29.56
N ASP A 420 -38.30 -11.05 -30.88
CA ASP A 420 -37.74 -10.13 -31.87
C ASP A 420 -37.96 -8.63 -31.56
N PRO A 421 -39.16 -8.17 -31.17
CA PRO A 421 -39.39 -6.75 -30.90
C PRO A 421 -38.58 -6.21 -29.71
N LEU A 422 -38.16 -7.08 -28.80
CA LEU A 422 -37.36 -6.74 -27.63
C LEU A 422 -35.86 -6.71 -27.95
N ILE A 423 -35.39 -7.60 -28.82
CA ILE A 423 -33.96 -7.70 -29.17
C ILE A 423 -33.59 -6.79 -30.34
N ASN A 424 -34.53 -6.52 -31.24
CA ASN A 424 -34.35 -5.69 -32.43
C ASN A 424 -35.33 -4.50 -32.42
N PRO A 425 -35.18 -3.56 -31.47
CA PRO A 425 -36.02 -2.36 -31.44
C PRO A 425 -35.82 -1.53 -32.71
N ARG A 426 -36.93 -1.05 -33.28
CA ARG A 426 -36.95 -0.24 -34.51
C ARG A 426 -36.84 1.24 -34.25
#